data_AF-A0AAW5QWF8-F1
#
_entry.id   AF-A0AAW5QWF8-F1
#
_cell.length_a   1.000
_cell.length_b   1.000
_cell.length_c   1.000
_cell.angle_alpha   90.00
_cell.angle_beta   90.00
_cell.angle_gamma   90.00
#
_symmetry.space_group_name_H-M   'P 1'
#
loop_
_entity.id
_entity.type
_entity.pdbx_description
1 polymer ?
#
loop_
_entity_poly.entity_id
_entity_poly.type
_entity_poly.pdbx_seq_one_letter_code
_entity_poly.pdbx_strand_id
1 'polypeptide(L)'
;MRYAIYFVPDPDTDLAEFGARWLGYDVETGTTFAAPIVRGLEAESWGGLVSEPARYGLHATLKAPFRLAEGRGEGELVEALRGFARTVTPVRIPVLSLKHLRGFFALMPAIRDEQVEALSARAVRAFDDFRKAPTHAEIARRQAAGLNARQQANLERWGYPFVFDEASFHLTLTGRTDAARAVDMEDILTDFFEPVIGRALIVDRVALAVEREPGARFEVLAAATLGHPLAYTRRAVQLDAV
;
A
#
# COMPACT_ATOMS: atom_id res chain seq x y z
N MET A 1 14.55 -4.86 11.70
CA MET A 1 14.05 -3.58 11.18
C MET A 1 14.05 -3.54 9.67
N ARG A 2 12.91 -3.19 9.06
CA ARG A 2 12.74 -2.94 7.63
C ARG A 2 11.90 -1.68 7.43
N TYR A 3 12.13 -0.98 6.33
CA TYR A 3 11.40 0.21 5.91
C TYR A 3 10.68 -0.03 4.60
N ALA A 4 9.58 0.65 4.36
CA ALA A 4 8.87 0.60 3.10
C ALA A 4 8.31 1.98 2.73
N ILE A 5 8.11 2.21 1.43
CA ILE A 5 7.44 3.41 0.94
C ILE A 5 6.05 3.00 0.49
N TYR A 6 5.03 3.48 1.19
CA TYR A 6 3.64 3.14 0.95
C TYR A 6 2.84 4.39 0.57
N PHE A 7 1.74 4.16 -0.11
CA PHE A 7 0.57 5.02 0.03
C PHE A 7 -0.24 4.50 1.22
N VAL A 8 -0.54 5.38 2.17
CA VAL A 8 -1.50 5.17 3.26
C VAL A 8 -2.54 6.27 3.11
N PRO A 9 -3.86 5.97 3.07
CA PRO A 9 -4.89 6.99 2.95
C PRO A 9 -4.79 8.04 4.05
N ASP A 10 -5.29 9.26 3.79
CA ASP A 10 -5.37 10.28 4.84
C ASP A 10 -6.30 9.82 5.98
N PRO A 11 -5.93 9.98 7.27
CA PRO A 11 -6.73 9.52 8.40
C PRO A 11 -8.17 10.06 8.43
N ASP A 12 -8.41 11.23 7.83
CA ASP A 12 -9.73 11.87 7.79
C ASP A 12 -10.59 11.39 6.61
N THR A 13 -10.27 10.24 6.01
CA THR A 13 -11.01 9.66 4.87
C THR A 13 -11.74 8.37 5.24
N ASP A 14 -12.90 8.14 4.60
CA ASP A 14 -13.64 6.87 4.72
C ASP A 14 -12.75 5.67 4.40
N LEU A 15 -11.83 5.79 3.44
CA LEU A 15 -10.92 4.69 3.09
C LEU A 15 -9.99 4.32 4.25
N ALA A 16 -9.45 5.30 4.99
CA ALA A 16 -8.65 5.03 6.18
C ALA A 16 -9.49 4.36 7.27
N GLU A 17 -10.66 4.92 7.58
CA GLU A 17 -11.53 4.39 8.64
C GLU A 17 -11.98 2.95 8.34
N PHE A 18 -12.61 2.72 7.19
CA PHE A 18 -13.11 1.40 6.82
C PHE A 18 -11.98 0.39 6.67
N GLY A 19 -10.83 0.80 6.13
CA GLY A 19 -9.64 -0.02 6.04
C GLY A 19 -9.13 -0.49 7.41
N ALA A 20 -8.98 0.44 8.35
CA ALA A 20 -8.51 0.14 9.69
C ALA A 20 -9.50 -0.73 10.47
N ARG A 21 -10.80 -0.46 10.34
CA ARG A 21 -11.88 -1.27 10.94
C ARG A 21 -11.91 -2.68 10.38
N TRP A 22 -11.80 -2.83 9.06
CA TRP A 22 -11.81 -4.12 8.40
C TRP A 22 -10.56 -4.95 8.72
N LEU A 23 -9.38 -4.35 8.76
CA LEU A 23 -8.13 -5.06 9.07
C LEU A 23 -7.86 -5.21 10.56
N GLY A 24 -8.66 -4.55 11.41
CA GLY A 24 -8.47 -4.57 12.86
C GLY A 24 -7.25 -3.79 13.33
N TYR A 25 -6.63 -2.98 12.47
CA TYR A 25 -5.40 -2.26 12.77
C TYR A 25 -5.27 -1.00 11.92
N ASP A 26 -5.04 0.12 12.61
CA ASP A 26 -4.64 1.38 11.99
C ASP A 26 -3.11 1.51 12.03
N VAL A 27 -2.49 1.53 10.84
CA VAL A 27 -1.05 1.65 10.65
C VAL A 27 -0.50 3.02 11.03
N GLU A 28 -1.34 4.05 11.03
CA GLU A 28 -0.95 5.44 11.31
C GLU A 28 -0.92 5.71 12.81
N THR A 29 -1.95 5.28 13.54
CA THR A 29 -2.04 5.51 14.99
C THR A 29 -1.54 4.33 15.83
N GLY A 30 -1.41 3.14 15.24
CA GLY A 30 -1.13 1.90 15.97
C GLY A 30 -2.36 1.32 16.69
N THR A 31 -3.55 1.91 16.51
CA THR A 31 -4.78 1.48 17.17
C THR A 31 -5.20 0.10 16.66
N THR A 32 -5.63 -0.78 17.58
CA THR A 32 -6.21 -2.09 17.25
C THR A 32 -7.72 -2.05 17.45
N PHE A 33 -8.47 -2.63 16.51
CA PHE A 33 -9.91 -2.75 16.57
C PHE A 33 -10.34 -4.20 16.73
N ALA A 34 -11.50 -4.40 17.36
CA ALA A 34 -12.16 -5.70 17.37
C ALA A 34 -12.65 -6.08 15.96
N ALA A 35 -12.91 -7.37 15.74
CA ALA A 35 -13.51 -7.84 14.50
C ALA A 35 -14.81 -7.07 14.18
N PRO A 36 -15.03 -6.66 12.92
CA PRO A 36 -16.26 -5.99 12.55
C PRO A 36 -17.45 -6.96 12.65
N ILE A 37 -18.62 -6.43 13.02
CA ILE A 37 -19.86 -7.22 13.03
C ILE A 37 -20.43 -7.19 11.61
N VAL A 38 -20.18 -8.25 10.85
CA VAL A 38 -20.63 -8.37 9.45
C VAL A 38 -21.45 -9.65 9.27
N ARG A 39 -22.61 -9.54 8.63
CA ARG A 39 -23.47 -10.69 8.37
C ARG A 39 -22.75 -11.67 7.45
N GLY A 40 -22.76 -12.96 7.80
CA GLY A 40 -22.11 -14.00 7.00
C GLY A 40 -20.61 -14.18 7.27
N LEU A 41 -20.02 -13.42 8.22
CA LEU A 41 -18.62 -13.57 8.59
C LEU A 41 -18.45 -13.71 10.11
N GLU A 42 -18.05 -14.90 10.55
CA GLU A 42 -17.69 -15.14 11.94
C GLU A 42 -16.32 -14.54 12.30
N ALA A 43 -16.15 -14.10 13.54
CA ALA A 43 -14.94 -13.40 13.99
C ALA A 43 -13.65 -14.23 13.85
N GLU A 44 -13.69 -15.55 14.12
CA GLU A 44 -12.53 -16.43 13.95
C GLU A 44 -12.14 -16.57 12.48
N SER A 45 -13.14 -16.70 11.60
CA SER A 45 -12.95 -16.73 10.15
C SER A 45 -12.37 -15.41 9.64
N TRP A 46 -12.83 -14.26 10.16
CA TRP A 46 -12.25 -12.95 9.85
C TRP A 46 -10.79 -12.83 10.32
N GLY A 47 -10.49 -13.24 11.56
CA GLY A 47 -9.15 -13.09 12.13
C GLY A 47 -8.09 -13.86 11.34
N GLY A 48 -8.39 -15.10 10.94
CA GLY A 48 -7.53 -15.87 10.03
C GLY A 48 -7.39 -15.20 8.66
N LEU A 49 -8.51 -14.70 8.11
CA LEU A 49 -8.57 -14.05 6.81
C LEU A 49 -7.71 -12.79 6.73
N VAL A 50 -7.75 -11.91 7.74
CA VAL A 50 -7.03 -10.61 7.70
C VAL A 50 -5.65 -10.67 8.36
N SER A 51 -5.27 -11.80 8.97
CA SER A 51 -4.03 -11.93 9.76
C SER A 51 -2.76 -11.43 9.05
N GLU A 52 -2.58 -11.75 7.76
CA GLU A 52 -1.44 -11.31 6.98
C GLU A 52 -1.51 -9.81 6.59
N PRO A 53 -2.56 -9.30 5.92
CA PRO A 53 -2.65 -7.89 5.57
C PRO A 53 -2.72 -6.96 6.79
N ALA A 54 -3.32 -7.37 7.90
CA ALA A 54 -3.39 -6.59 9.14
C ALA A 54 -2.00 -6.27 9.72
N ARG A 55 -0.97 -7.05 9.40
CA ARG A 55 0.42 -6.73 9.79
C ARG A 55 0.95 -5.48 9.11
N TYR A 56 0.39 -5.09 7.97
CA TYR A 56 0.80 -3.91 7.24
C TYR A 56 -0.19 -2.74 7.42
N GLY A 57 -1.41 -3.04 7.88
CA GLY A 57 -2.55 -2.13 7.83
C GLY A 57 -2.95 -1.79 6.39
N LEU A 58 -3.95 -0.92 6.24
CA LEU A 58 -4.44 -0.56 4.92
C LEU A 58 -3.40 0.33 4.22
N HIS A 59 -2.82 -0.18 3.13
CA HIS A 59 -1.78 0.51 2.38
C HIS A 59 -1.71 0.00 0.94
N ALA A 60 -1.11 0.78 0.05
CA ALA A 60 -0.62 0.30 -1.24
C ALA A 60 0.90 0.43 -1.31
N THR A 61 1.57 -0.60 -1.83
CA THR A 61 3.04 -0.60 -1.92
C THR A 61 3.55 0.24 -3.09
N LEU A 62 4.37 1.26 -2.82
CA LEU A 62 5.11 2.02 -3.84
C LEU A 62 6.57 1.54 -3.95
N LYS A 63 7.19 1.20 -2.82
CA LYS A 63 8.46 0.46 -2.73
C LYS A 63 8.36 -0.59 -1.64
N ALA A 64 8.57 -1.84 -2.02
CA ALA A 64 8.50 -2.99 -1.12
C ALA A 64 9.50 -2.88 0.05
N PRO A 65 9.25 -3.56 1.18
CA PRO A 65 10.11 -3.51 2.35
C PRO A 65 11.59 -3.80 2.08
N PHE A 66 12.47 -2.97 2.62
CA PHE A 66 13.93 -3.08 2.50
C PHE A 66 14.63 -2.80 3.84
N ARG A 67 15.87 -3.26 3.96
CA ARG A 67 16.78 -2.87 5.07
C ARG A 67 17.61 -1.68 4.61
N LEU A 68 17.98 -0.78 5.53
CA LEU A 68 18.89 0.32 5.19
C LEU A 68 20.28 -0.20 4.80
N ALA A 69 20.83 0.36 3.72
CA ALA A 69 22.21 0.15 3.32
C ALA A 69 23.18 0.70 4.38
N GLU A 70 24.41 0.19 4.38
CA GLU A 70 25.46 0.70 5.24
C GLU A 70 25.73 2.19 4.93
N GLY A 71 25.88 3.00 5.98
CA GLY A 71 26.06 4.45 5.85
C GLY A 71 24.77 5.25 5.60
N ARG A 72 23.60 4.62 5.45
CA ARG A 72 22.30 5.30 5.33
C ARG A 72 21.57 5.32 6.67
N GLY A 73 20.98 6.46 7.02
CA GLY A 73 20.26 6.67 8.28
C GLY A 73 18.76 6.83 8.13
N GLU A 74 18.00 6.52 9.18
CA GLU A 74 16.53 6.71 9.22
C GLU A 74 16.14 8.18 9.00
N GLY A 75 16.82 9.12 9.66
CA GLY A 75 16.57 10.55 9.49
C GLY A 75 16.81 11.04 8.05
N GLU A 76 17.84 10.51 7.38
CA GLU A 76 18.10 10.82 5.97
C GLU A 76 16.97 10.29 5.07
N LEU A 77 16.45 9.10 5.38
CA LEU A 77 15.32 8.52 4.65
C LEU A 77 14.04 9.34 4.82
N VAL A 78 13.78 9.86 6.03
CA VAL A 78 12.66 10.78 6.29
C VAL A 78 12.80 12.08 5.49
N GLU A 79 13.98 12.68 5.45
CA GLU A 79 14.22 13.89 4.65
C GLU A 79 14.10 13.63 3.14
N ALA A 80 14.58 12.47 2.67
CA ALA A 80 14.40 12.06 1.29
C ALA A 80 12.91 11.83 0.94
N LEU A 81 12.10 11.28 1.86
CA LEU A 81 10.65 11.17 1.68
C LEU A 81 10.01 12.54 1.49
N ARG A 82 10.32 13.50 2.37
CA ARG A 82 9.81 14.88 2.28
C ARG A 82 10.25 15.56 0.98
N GLY A 83 11.51 15.38 0.59
CA GLY A 83 12.05 15.87 -0.67
C GLY A 83 11.35 15.29 -1.89
N PHE A 84 11.17 13.98 -1.91
CA PHE A 84 10.45 13.26 -2.95
C PHE A 84 9.03 13.80 -3.12
N ALA A 85 8.28 13.92 -2.02
CA ALA A 85 6.88 14.35 -2.03
C ALA A 85 6.69 15.73 -2.70
N ARG A 86 7.59 16.69 -2.45
CA ARG A 86 7.56 18.02 -3.07
C ARG A 86 7.73 18.03 -4.59
N THR A 87 8.30 16.96 -5.15
CA THR A 87 8.64 16.86 -6.58
C THR A 87 7.62 16.06 -7.39
N VAL A 88 6.62 15.49 -6.72
CA VAL A 88 5.60 14.60 -7.29
C VAL A 88 4.25 15.34 -7.24
N THR A 89 3.45 15.20 -8.29
CA THR A 89 2.08 15.74 -8.29
C THR A 89 1.10 14.66 -7.79
N PRO A 90 0.07 15.00 -6.99
CA PRO A 90 -0.98 14.06 -6.63
C PRO A 90 -1.60 13.37 -7.85
N VAL A 91 -1.90 12.08 -7.70
CA VAL A 91 -2.51 11.25 -8.74
C VAL A 91 -3.97 11.00 -8.41
N ARG A 92 -4.86 11.18 -9.38
CA ARG A 92 -6.29 10.87 -9.22
C ARG A 92 -6.60 9.56 -9.93
N ILE A 93 -6.94 8.54 -9.15
CA ILE A 93 -7.54 7.29 -9.65
C ILE A 93 -9.05 7.53 -9.76
N PRO A 94 -9.65 7.52 -10.97
CA PRO A 94 -11.04 7.93 -11.14
C PRO A 94 -12.06 7.03 -10.45
N VAL A 95 -11.79 5.72 -10.41
CA VAL A 95 -12.70 4.71 -9.86
C VAL A 95 -11.87 3.65 -9.14
N LEU A 96 -12.11 3.51 -7.84
CA LEU A 96 -11.62 2.40 -7.03
C LEU A 96 -12.60 1.24 -7.12
N SER A 97 -12.08 0.03 -7.32
CA SER A 97 -12.87 -1.19 -7.49
C SER A 97 -12.36 -2.30 -6.58
N LEU A 98 -13.28 -3.11 -6.08
CA LEU A 98 -12.95 -4.37 -5.45
C LEU A 98 -12.59 -5.39 -6.53
N LYS A 99 -11.47 -6.10 -6.36
CA LYS A 99 -11.08 -7.19 -7.26
C LYS A 99 -10.51 -8.37 -6.49
N HIS A 100 -10.82 -9.57 -6.98
CA HIS A 100 -10.12 -10.78 -6.59
C HIS A 100 -8.80 -10.92 -7.37
N LEU A 101 -7.69 -10.59 -6.71
CA LEU A 101 -6.34 -10.61 -7.25
C LEU A 101 -5.58 -11.83 -6.73
N ARG A 102 -5.23 -12.76 -7.63
CA ARG A 102 -4.29 -13.88 -7.33
C ARG A 102 -4.67 -14.71 -6.09
N GLY A 103 -5.96 -14.80 -5.78
CA GLY A 103 -6.48 -15.54 -4.64
C GLY A 103 -6.77 -14.70 -3.40
N PHE A 104 -6.71 -13.37 -3.43
CA PHE A 104 -7.11 -12.51 -2.32
C PHE A 104 -7.89 -11.29 -2.82
N PHE A 105 -8.63 -10.59 -1.96
CA PHE A 105 -9.37 -9.39 -2.31
C PHE A 105 -8.58 -8.12 -2.01
N ALA A 106 -8.67 -7.14 -2.93
CA ALA A 106 -8.05 -5.84 -2.78
C ALA A 106 -8.87 -4.73 -3.45
N LEU A 107 -8.76 -3.51 -2.93
CA LEU A 107 -9.21 -2.30 -3.62
C LEU A 107 -8.12 -1.82 -4.57
N MET A 108 -8.47 -1.57 -5.83
CA MET A 108 -7.51 -1.17 -6.87
C MET A 108 -8.19 -0.37 -7.98
N PRO A 109 -7.41 0.36 -8.82
CA PRO A 109 -7.95 1.05 -9.98
C PRO A 109 -8.83 0.12 -10.85
N ALA A 110 -10.02 0.60 -11.21
CA ALA A 110 -10.94 -0.15 -12.08
C ALA A 110 -10.28 -0.48 -13.42
N ILE A 111 -9.52 0.47 -13.96
CA ILE A 111 -8.69 0.33 -15.15
C ILE A 111 -7.24 0.65 -14.74
N ARG A 112 -6.28 -0.02 -15.39
CA ARG A 112 -4.85 0.26 -15.22
C ARG A 112 -4.58 1.77 -15.37
N ASP A 113 -3.85 2.34 -14.43
CA ASP A 113 -3.60 3.78 -14.35
C ASP A 113 -2.09 4.07 -14.45
N GLU A 114 -1.68 4.68 -15.56
CA GLU A 114 -0.27 4.93 -15.84
C GLU A 114 0.37 5.95 -14.87
N GLN A 115 -0.43 6.84 -14.27
CA GLN A 115 0.09 7.86 -13.37
C GLN A 115 0.51 7.24 -12.03
N VAL A 116 -0.29 6.31 -11.50
CA VAL A 116 0.05 5.63 -10.24
C VAL A 116 1.17 4.60 -10.43
N GLU A 117 1.28 4.02 -11.63
CA GLU A 117 2.42 3.18 -12.00
C GLU A 117 3.71 3.98 -12.13
N ALA A 118 3.65 5.16 -12.76
CA ALA A 118 4.77 6.08 -12.82
C ALA A 118 5.21 6.55 -11.43
N LEU A 119 4.26 6.80 -10.52
CA LEU A 119 4.55 7.11 -9.12
C LEU A 119 5.32 5.97 -8.44
N SER A 120 4.85 4.75 -8.57
CA SER A 120 5.50 3.55 -8.01
C SER A 120 6.91 3.37 -8.58
N ALA A 121 7.06 3.46 -9.91
CA ALA A 121 8.35 3.38 -10.60
C ALA A 121 9.33 4.46 -10.12
N ARG A 122 8.84 5.68 -9.91
CA ARG A 122 9.64 6.81 -9.42
C ARG A 122 10.08 6.59 -7.98
N ALA A 123 9.20 6.08 -7.11
CA ALA A 123 9.55 5.73 -5.73
C ALA A 123 10.61 4.63 -5.69
N VAL A 124 10.46 3.56 -6.47
CA VAL A 124 11.46 2.47 -6.55
C VAL A 124 12.85 3.04 -6.84
N ARG A 125 12.97 3.92 -7.85
CA ARG A 125 14.23 4.55 -8.26
C ARG A 125 14.77 5.53 -7.21
N ALA A 126 13.92 6.42 -6.71
CA ALA A 126 14.35 7.49 -5.79
C ALA A 126 14.90 6.97 -4.46
N PHE A 127 14.40 5.82 -4.00
CA PHE A 127 14.80 5.25 -2.72
C PHE A 127 15.70 4.02 -2.85
N ASP A 128 16.23 3.70 -4.05
CA ASP A 128 17.05 2.48 -4.19
C ASP A 128 18.40 2.58 -3.49
N ASP A 129 19.02 3.74 -3.47
CA ASP A 129 20.31 3.97 -2.78
C ASP A 129 20.21 3.78 -1.25
N PHE A 130 18.99 3.80 -0.70
CA PHE A 130 18.75 3.48 0.71
C PHE A 130 18.68 1.98 1.00
N ARG A 131 18.47 1.14 -0.02
CA ARG A 131 18.23 -0.29 0.17
C ARG A 131 19.56 -1.06 0.26
N LYS A 132 19.71 -1.82 1.34
CA LYS A 132 20.69 -2.90 1.43
C LYS A 132 20.33 -4.01 0.45
N ALA A 133 21.33 -4.55 -0.24
CA ALA A 133 21.16 -5.72 -1.10
C ALA A 133 20.50 -6.88 -0.32
N PRO A 134 19.55 -7.60 -0.94
CA PRO A 134 18.93 -8.76 -0.30
C PRO A 134 19.98 -9.86 -0.04
N THR A 135 19.77 -10.65 1.00
CA THR A 135 20.63 -11.81 1.27
C THR A 135 20.35 -12.93 0.27
N HIS A 136 21.29 -13.86 0.13
CA HIS A 136 21.09 -15.05 -0.71
C HIS A 136 19.83 -15.84 -0.30
N ALA A 137 19.52 -15.91 1.00
CA ALA A 137 18.31 -16.56 1.49
C ALA A 137 17.03 -15.81 1.08
N GLU A 138 17.04 -14.47 1.11
CA GLU A 138 15.91 -13.66 0.64
C GLU A 138 15.68 -13.82 -0.87
N ILE A 139 16.77 -13.86 -1.66
CA ILE A 139 16.74 -14.11 -3.11
C ILE A 139 16.17 -15.50 -3.40
N ALA A 140 16.73 -16.55 -2.78
CA ALA A 140 16.31 -17.93 -2.99
C ALA A 140 14.82 -18.14 -2.66
N ARG A 141 14.35 -17.55 -1.55
CA ARG A 141 12.93 -17.58 -1.19
C ARG A 141 12.03 -16.95 -2.26
N ARG A 142 12.46 -15.86 -2.90
CA ARG A 142 11.70 -15.20 -3.97
C ARG A 142 11.73 -16.03 -5.26
N GLN A 143 12.87 -16.62 -5.60
CA GLN A 143 13.02 -17.46 -6.79
C GLN A 143 12.20 -18.75 -6.71
N ALA A 144 12.02 -19.31 -5.50
CA ALA A 144 11.18 -20.48 -5.27
C ALA A 144 9.71 -20.28 -5.68
N ALA A 145 9.26 -19.03 -5.86
CA ALA A 145 7.92 -18.72 -6.36
C ALA A 145 7.77 -18.86 -7.89
N GLY A 146 8.82 -19.23 -8.63
CA GLY A 146 8.77 -19.41 -10.09
C GLY A 146 8.76 -18.09 -10.85
N LEU A 147 9.81 -17.28 -10.69
CA LEU A 147 9.91 -15.97 -11.34
C LEU A 147 10.17 -16.09 -12.84
N ASN A 148 9.50 -15.25 -13.63
CA ASN A 148 9.82 -15.10 -15.05
C ASN A 148 11.16 -14.33 -15.23
N ALA A 149 11.69 -14.28 -16.46
CA ALA A 149 12.96 -13.62 -16.75
C ALA A 149 12.99 -12.11 -16.37
N ARG A 150 11.88 -11.39 -16.56
CA ARG A 150 11.76 -9.98 -16.19
C ARG A 150 11.78 -9.80 -14.67
N GLN A 151 11.03 -10.63 -13.95
CA GLN A 151 10.97 -10.64 -12.49
C GLN A 151 12.32 -11.02 -11.87
N GLN A 152 13.06 -11.94 -12.50
CA GLN A 152 14.43 -12.28 -12.08
C GLN A 152 15.37 -11.08 -12.23
N ALA A 153 15.37 -10.42 -13.40
CA ALA A 153 16.17 -9.21 -13.63
C ALA A 153 15.79 -8.07 -12.65
N ASN A 154 14.50 -7.96 -12.32
CA ASN A 154 14.01 -7.01 -11.34
C ASN A 154 14.50 -7.34 -9.92
N LEU A 155 14.46 -8.61 -9.51
CA LEU A 155 14.98 -9.06 -8.22
C LEU A 155 16.47 -8.76 -8.07
N GLU A 156 17.27 -9.02 -9.11
CA GLU A 156 18.71 -8.76 -9.11
C GLU A 156 19.01 -7.25 -9.00
N ARG A 157 18.33 -6.43 -9.79
CA ARG A 157 18.61 -4.99 -9.86
C ARG A 157 18.00 -4.19 -8.71
N TRP A 158 16.76 -4.48 -8.35
CA TRP A 158 15.95 -3.66 -7.43
C TRP A 158 15.66 -4.35 -6.10
N GLY A 159 16.14 -5.58 -5.91
CA GLY A 159 15.90 -6.37 -4.70
C GLY A 159 14.47 -6.89 -4.54
N TYR A 160 13.59 -6.67 -5.52
CA TYR A 160 12.20 -7.10 -5.51
C TYR A 160 11.67 -7.37 -6.92
N PRO A 161 10.95 -8.48 -7.18
CA PRO A 161 10.57 -8.87 -8.54
C PRO A 161 9.41 -8.07 -9.13
N PHE A 162 8.46 -7.62 -8.30
CA PHE A 162 7.21 -6.98 -8.74
C PHE A 162 7.32 -5.46 -8.74
N VAL A 163 8.19 -4.93 -9.60
CA VAL A 163 8.41 -3.50 -9.83
C VAL A 163 8.18 -3.14 -11.30
N PHE A 164 7.92 -1.86 -11.60
CA PHE A 164 7.61 -1.36 -12.94
C PHE A 164 6.42 -2.08 -13.57
N ASP A 165 6.58 -2.68 -14.74
CA ASP A 165 5.51 -3.38 -15.47
C ASP A 165 4.92 -4.58 -14.72
N GLU A 166 5.60 -5.05 -13.66
CA GLU A 166 5.14 -6.14 -12.79
C GLU A 166 4.46 -5.63 -11.50
N ALA A 167 4.46 -4.32 -11.27
CA ALA A 167 3.80 -3.71 -10.12
C ALA A 167 2.28 -3.62 -10.34
N SER A 168 1.54 -3.68 -9.23
CA SER A 168 0.10 -3.44 -9.23
C SER A 168 -0.24 -2.58 -8.02
N PHE A 169 -0.88 -1.43 -8.25
CA PHE A 169 -1.37 -0.60 -7.15
C PHE A 169 -2.64 -1.23 -6.58
N HIS A 170 -2.58 -1.64 -5.31
CA HIS A 170 -3.69 -2.29 -4.64
C HIS A 170 -3.61 -2.11 -3.12
N LEU A 171 -4.78 -2.05 -2.48
CA LEU A 171 -4.96 -2.03 -1.04
C LEU A 171 -5.52 -3.40 -0.63
N THR A 172 -4.67 -4.26 -0.10
CA THR A 172 -5.04 -5.64 0.26
C THR A 172 -6.02 -5.66 1.41
N LEU A 173 -7.15 -6.35 1.22
CA LEU A 173 -8.21 -6.50 2.24
C LEU A 173 -8.18 -7.87 2.91
N THR A 174 -7.73 -8.92 2.20
CA THR A 174 -7.72 -10.28 2.74
C THR A 174 -6.40 -10.98 2.47
N GLY A 175 -6.11 -12.02 3.25
CA GLY A 175 -5.24 -13.12 2.85
C GLY A 175 -5.90 -13.97 1.76
N ARG A 176 -5.30 -15.14 1.48
CA ARG A 176 -5.79 -16.01 0.42
C ARG A 176 -7.17 -16.59 0.75
N THR A 177 -8.12 -16.45 -0.16
CA THR A 177 -9.46 -17.06 -0.14
C THR A 177 -9.51 -18.24 -1.09
N ASP A 178 -10.17 -19.33 -0.68
CA ASP A 178 -10.51 -20.42 -1.59
C ASP A 178 -11.69 -20.02 -2.51
N ALA A 179 -11.89 -20.78 -3.58
CA ALA A 179 -12.91 -20.45 -4.59
C ALA A 179 -14.36 -20.55 -4.04
N ALA A 180 -14.61 -21.40 -3.05
CA ALA A 180 -15.94 -21.58 -2.48
C ALA A 180 -16.33 -20.36 -1.63
N ARG A 181 -15.38 -19.78 -0.90
CA ARG A 181 -15.57 -18.57 -0.07
C ARG A 181 -15.46 -17.27 -0.86
N ALA A 182 -14.93 -17.30 -2.08
CA ALA A 182 -14.67 -16.08 -2.85
C ALA A 182 -15.95 -15.30 -3.18
N VAL A 183 -17.03 -15.97 -3.59
CA VAL A 183 -18.31 -15.31 -3.94
C VAL A 183 -18.91 -14.61 -2.72
N ASP A 184 -19.08 -15.35 -1.62
CA ASP A 184 -19.62 -14.79 -0.37
C ASP A 184 -18.75 -13.62 0.15
N MET A 185 -17.42 -13.73 -0.01
CA MET A 185 -16.50 -12.67 0.40
C MET A 185 -16.59 -11.42 -0.48
N GLU A 186 -16.84 -11.57 -1.78
CA GLU A 186 -17.02 -10.43 -2.68
C GLU A 186 -18.25 -9.61 -2.30
N ASP A 187 -19.37 -10.26 -1.99
CA ASP A 187 -20.60 -9.60 -1.53
C ASP A 187 -20.38 -8.90 -0.19
N ILE A 188 -19.79 -9.61 0.78
CA ILE A 188 -19.45 -9.06 2.11
C ILE A 188 -18.59 -7.80 2.00
N LEU A 189 -17.53 -7.86 1.19
CA LEU A 189 -16.61 -6.75 1.02
C LEU A 189 -17.24 -5.61 0.21
N THR A 190 -18.10 -5.92 -0.77
CA THR A 190 -18.83 -4.91 -1.53
C THR A 190 -19.76 -4.11 -0.62
N ASP A 191 -20.50 -4.80 0.26
CA ASP A 191 -21.38 -4.16 1.24
C ASP A 191 -20.58 -3.35 2.28
N PHE A 192 -19.50 -3.94 2.83
CA PHE A 192 -18.69 -3.27 3.85
C PHE A 192 -17.97 -2.03 3.32
N PHE A 193 -17.48 -2.07 2.07
CA PHE A 193 -16.74 -0.99 1.43
C PHE A 193 -17.59 -0.17 0.45
N GLU A 194 -18.92 -0.24 0.51
CA GLU A 194 -19.82 0.59 -0.31
C GLU A 194 -19.46 2.08 -0.31
N PRO A 195 -19.06 2.70 0.83
CA PRO A 195 -18.73 4.12 0.84
C PRO A 195 -17.54 4.49 -0.05
N VAL A 196 -16.64 3.55 -0.33
CA VAL A 196 -15.39 3.80 -1.07
C VAL A 196 -15.35 3.16 -2.45
N ILE A 197 -16.05 2.06 -2.68
CA ILE A 197 -16.11 1.39 -3.98
C ILE A 197 -16.84 2.30 -4.97
N GLY A 198 -16.32 2.39 -6.20
CA GLY A 198 -16.86 3.25 -7.24
C GLY A 198 -16.49 4.73 -7.10
N ARG A 199 -15.85 5.13 -5.99
CA ARG A 199 -15.39 6.51 -5.75
C ARG A 199 -13.98 6.73 -6.29
N ALA A 200 -13.64 8.00 -6.50
CA ALA A 200 -12.29 8.37 -6.89
C ALA A 200 -11.36 8.33 -5.66
N LEU A 201 -10.13 7.87 -5.87
CA LEU A 201 -9.07 7.92 -4.88
C LEU A 201 -8.04 8.98 -5.30
N ILE A 202 -7.73 9.91 -4.40
CA ILE A 202 -6.59 10.81 -4.59
C ILE A 202 -5.40 10.22 -3.86
N VAL A 203 -4.36 9.88 -4.61
CA VAL A 203 -3.04 9.58 -4.06
C VAL A 203 -2.30 10.89 -3.94
N ASP A 204 -2.42 11.54 -2.79
CA ASP A 204 -1.85 12.84 -2.46
C ASP A 204 -0.82 12.78 -1.34
N ARG A 205 -0.46 11.60 -0.85
CA ARG A 205 0.56 11.45 0.19
C ARG A 205 1.38 10.18 0.00
N VAL A 206 2.57 10.20 0.58
CA VAL A 206 3.44 9.02 0.72
C VAL A 206 3.86 8.87 2.17
N ALA A 207 3.92 7.63 2.62
CA ALA A 207 4.31 7.24 3.96
C ALA A 207 5.59 6.41 3.93
N LEU A 208 6.50 6.72 4.84
CA LEU A 208 7.57 5.84 5.26
C LEU A 208 7.04 4.98 6.40
N ALA A 209 6.91 3.68 6.15
CA ALA A 209 6.50 2.71 7.15
C ALA A 209 7.71 1.91 7.66
N VAL A 210 7.67 1.50 8.93
CA VAL A 210 8.75 0.73 9.58
C VAL A 210 8.19 -0.52 10.24
N GLU A 211 8.83 -1.66 9.99
CA GLU A 211 8.67 -2.88 10.77
C GLU A 211 9.92 -3.00 11.66
N ARG A 212 9.78 -2.73 12.96
CA ARG A 212 10.92 -2.65 13.89
C ARG A 212 11.60 -4.00 14.07
N GLU A 213 10.79 -5.05 14.21
CA GLU A 213 11.24 -6.43 14.42
C GLU A 213 10.65 -7.38 13.36
N PRO A 214 11.38 -8.41 12.90
CA PRO A 214 10.84 -9.36 11.93
C PRO A 214 9.53 -9.98 12.44
N GLY A 215 8.44 -9.82 11.69
CA GLY A 215 7.14 -10.38 12.10
C GLY A 215 6.23 -9.37 12.81
N ALA A 216 6.77 -8.25 13.31
CA ALA A 216 5.96 -7.18 13.89
C ALA A 216 5.03 -6.53 12.86
N ARG A 217 4.10 -5.70 13.34
CA ARG A 217 3.30 -4.83 12.49
C ARG A 217 4.17 -3.69 11.95
N PHE A 218 3.84 -3.22 10.75
CA PHE A 218 4.37 -1.96 10.24
C PHE A 218 3.67 -0.79 10.94
N GLU A 219 4.40 0.29 11.17
CA GLU A 219 3.90 1.56 11.69
C GLU A 219 4.30 2.68 10.73
N VAL A 220 3.45 3.69 10.55
CA VAL A 220 3.85 4.91 9.84
C VAL A 220 4.86 5.69 10.70
N LEU A 221 6.10 5.80 10.22
CA LEU A 221 7.15 6.59 10.87
C LEU A 221 7.07 8.06 10.47
N ALA A 222 6.76 8.33 9.20
CA ALA A 222 6.59 9.67 8.67
C ALA A 222 5.68 9.62 7.43
N ALA A 223 4.92 10.69 7.21
CA ALA A 223 4.14 10.88 5.99
C ALA A 223 4.40 12.29 5.41
N ALA A 224 4.24 12.43 4.10
CA ALA A 224 4.39 13.70 3.40
C ALA A 224 3.38 13.83 2.26
N THR A 225 2.68 14.95 2.22
CA THR A 225 1.76 15.31 1.14
C THR A 225 2.55 15.57 -0.16
N LEU A 226 2.06 15.00 -1.25
CA LEU A 226 2.55 15.16 -2.60
C LEU A 226 2.20 16.56 -3.12
N GLY A 227 3.14 17.12 -3.86
CA GLY A 227 3.03 18.44 -4.46
C GLY A 227 3.78 19.50 -3.65
N HIS A 228 3.93 20.67 -4.24
CA HIS A 228 4.54 21.80 -3.55
C HIS A 228 3.52 22.38 -2.56
N PRO A 229 3.91 22.75 -1.32
CA PRO A 229 2.99 23.38 -0.35
C PRO A 229 2.32 24.69 -0.85
N LEU A 230 2.80 25.26 -1.95
CA LEU A 230 2.22 26.45 -2.60
C LEU A 230 1.20 26.11 -3.70
N ALA A 231 1.02 24.84 -4.05
CA ALA A 231 0.05 24.42 -5.06
C ALA A 231 -1.38 24.34 -4.50
N TYR A 232 -1.55 24.16 -3.19
CA TYR A 232 -2.86 24.08 -2.53
C TYR A 232 -3.56 25.45 -2.42
N THR A 233 -2.80 26.55 -2.33
CA THR A 233 -3.38 27.90 -2.22
C THR A 233 -3.98 28.43 -3.53
N ARG A 234 -3.78 27.79 -4.68
CA ARG A 234 -4.37 28.22 -5.96
C ARG A 234 -5.62 27.47 -6.42
N ARG A 235 -5.97 26.33 -5.80
CA ARG A 235 -7.17 25.56 -6.20
C ARG A 235 -8.41 25.79 -5.31
N ALA A 236 -8.25 26.36 -4.12
CA ALA A 236 -9.39 26.70 -3.26
C ALA A 236 -10.19 27.93 -3.73
N VAL A 237 -9.75 28.63 -4.77
CA VAL A 237 -10.41 29.87 -5.28
C VAL A 237 -11.25 29.63 -6.53
N GLN A 238 -11.40 28.39 -7.00
CA GLN A 238 -12.00 28.14 -8.33
C GLN A 238 -13.10 27.06 -8.36
N LEU A 239 -13.76 26.78 -7.23
CA LEU A 239 -14.95 25.93 -7.19
C LEU A 239 -16.26 26.67 -6.86
N ASP A 240 -16.23 28.00 -6.69
CA ASP A 240 -17.43 28.83 -6.61
C ASP A 240 -17.55 29.72 -7.87
N ALA A 241 -17.72 29.09 -9.02
CA ALA A 241 -18.28 29.74 -10.22
C ALA A 241 -18.70 28.68 -11.24
N VAL A 242 -19.97 28.30 -11.19
CA VAL A 242 -21.00 28.29 -12.25
C VAL A 242 -22.11 27.32 -11.84
#